data_AF-A0A1H0I107-F1
#
_entry.id   AF-A0A1H0I107-F1
#
_cell.length_a   1.000
_cell.length_b   1.000
_cell.length_c   1.000
_cell.angle_alpha   90.00
_cell.angle_beta   90.00
_cell.angle_gamma   90.00
#
_symmetry.space_group_name_H-M   'P 1'
#
loop_
_entity.id
_entity.type
_entity.pdbx_description
1 polymer ?
#
loop_
_entity_poly.entity_id
_entity_poly.type
_entity_poly.pdbx_seq_one_letter_code
_entity_poly.pdbx_strand_id
1 'polypeptide(L)'
;MNRRTLLMAAASTPLLGGCLYDRWFDLEWNEEVQLHDGRVIVVHLKNTYERIHQGFKRYGGTIMSRDTTLTFDAGGTTGKVTQLFKGFGPSLLDQHGGAWYVTLRGGSYYRSEEIPGQDWGRYPSLNCDEVAKLVGTQFVPIRIHDLPQALREPNMLLYGSAAEHAQFHGRLISLKDKEDWLVKHPLGSGHVNTCRPREKGTNSSGPSTPINETGGSN
;
A
#
# COMPACT_ATOMS: atom_id res chain seq x y z
N MET A 1 -54.25 -53.82 10.75
CA MET A 1 -54.94 -52.54 10.50
C MET A 1 -54.06 -51.40 11.00
N ASN A 2 -53.79 -50.43 10.12
CA ASN A 2 -53.41 -49.02 10.29
C ASN A 2 -52.43 -48.59 11.40
N ARG A 3 -51.23 -48.06 11.08
CA ARG A 3 -50.91 -46.71 10.54
C ARG A 3 -51.28 -45.54 11.47
N ARG A 4 -50.25 -44.91 12.06
CA ARG A 4 -49.91 -43.46 12.10
C ARG A 4 -49.36 -43.06 13.48
N THR A 5 -48.06 -42.80 13.61
CA THR A 5 -47.37 -41.50 13.43
C THR A 5 -47.87 -40.41 14.39
N LEU A 6 -47.02 -39.99 15.33
CA LEU A 6 -46.90 -38.57 15.68
C LEU A 6 -45.46 -38.26 16.14
N LEU A 7 -44.62 -37.93 15.14
CA LEU A 7 -43.46 -37.08 15.33
C LEU A 7 -43.98 -35.66 15.58
N MET A 8 -43.82 -35.12 16.78
CA MET A 8 -44.02 -33.71 17.06
C MET A 8 -42.66 -33.01 17.02
N ALA A 9 -42.43 -32.40 15.86
CA ALA A 9 -41.67 -31.18 15.63
C ALA A 9 -40.55 -30.87 16.63
N ALA A 10 -39.33 -31.32 16.30
CA ALA A 10 -38.17 -30.50 16.65
C ALA A 10 -38.40 -29.14 16.01
N ALA A 11 -38.57 -28.11 16.85
CA ALA A 11 -38.68 -26.74 16.43
C ALA A 11 -37.52 -26.42 15.49
N SER A 12 -37.83 -26.31 14.20
CA SER A 12 -36.99 -25.65 13.24
C SER A 12 -36.95 -24.19 13.68
N THR A 13 -36.02 -23.83 14.56
CA THR A 13 -35.53 -22.46 14.64
C THR A 13 -35.00 -22.14 13.24
N PRO A 14 -35.65 -21.25 12.47
CA PRO A 14 -34.92 -20.64 11.39
C PRO A 14 -33.87 -19.81 12.11
N LEU A 15 -32.64 -20.29 12.13
CA LEU A 15 -31.51 -19.38 12.31
C LEU A 15 -31.63 -18.39 11.16
N LEU A 16 -32.31 -17.28 11.41
CA LEU A 16 -32.13 -16.02 10.72
C LEU A 16 -30.68 -15.58 11.01
N GLY A 17 -29.71 -16.36 10.54
CA GLY A 17 -28.38 -15.89 10.27
C GLY A 17 -28.56 -14.91 9.13
N GLY A 18 -28.87 -13.66 9.47
CA GLY A 18 -28.91 -12.58 8.50
C GLY A 18 -27.61 -12.66 7.69
N CYS A 19 -27.74 -12.55 6.38
CA CYS A 19 -26.64 -12.53 5.40
C CYS A 19 -25.73 -11.31 5.59
N LEU A 20 -25.18 -11.14 6.79
CA LEU A 20 -24.26 -10.08 7.14
C LEU A 20 -22.86 -10.57 6.83
N TYR A 21 -22.13 -9.77 6.07
CA TYR A 21 -20.74 -10.06 5.75
C TYR A 21 -19.86 -9.83 6.98
N ASP A 22 -18.80 -10.64 7.10
CA ASP A 22 -17.82 -10.46 8.18
C ASP A 22 -17.28 -9.04 8.22
N ARG A 23 -17.16 -8.50 9.44
CA ARG A 23 -16.62 -7.15 9.67
C ARG A 23 -15.21 -7.04 9.10
N TRP A 24 -14.39 -8.05 9.32
CA TRP A 24 -13.02 -8.15 8.85
C TRP A 24 -12.95 -9.16 7.72
N PHE A 25 -12.26 -8.81 6.64
CA PHE A 25 -12.04 -9.73 5.54
C PHE A 25 -10.74 -9.41 4.83
N ASP A 26 -10.18 -10.42 4.17
CA ASP A 26 -8.92 -10.30 3.45
C ASP A 26 -9.15 -10.35 1.93
N LEU A 27 -8.37 -9.56 1.21
CA LEU A 27 -8.17 -9.69 -0.23
C LEU A 27 -6.69 -9.87 -0.48
N GLU A 28 -6.33 -10.91 -1.21
CA GLU A 28 -4.94 -11.21 -1.54
C GLU A 28 -4.74 -11.40 -3.04
N TRP A 29 -3.58 -11.01 -3.54
CA TRP A 29 -3.16 -11.15 -4.93
C TRP A 29 -1.63 -11.21 -5.02
N ASN A 30 -1.14 -11.62 -6.18
CA ASN A 30 0.26 -11.47 -6.55
C ASN A 30 0.41 -10.29 -7.49
N GLU A 31 1.58 -9.65 -7.48
CA GLU A 31 1.86 -8.49 -8.32
C GLU A 31 3.27 -8.57 -8.89
N GLU A 32 3.42 -8.33 -10.18
CA GLU A 32 4.72 -8.07 -10.80
C GLU A 32 5.22 -6.69 -10.40
N VAL A 33 6.40 -6.61 -9.79
CA VAL A 33 7.03 -5.34 -9.39
C VAL A 33 8.29 -5.16 -10.22
N GLN A 34 8.31 -4.10 -11.04
CA GLN A 34 9.52 -3.71 -11.78
C GLN A 34 10.41 -2.87 -10.86
N LEU A 35 11.64 -3.34 -10.67
CA LEU A 35 12.69 -2.65 -9.93
C LEU A 35 13.29 -1.54 -10.80
N HIS A 36 13.93 -0.55 -10.16
CA HIS A 36 14.58 0.55 -10.86
C HIS A 36 15.70 0.10 -11.81
N ASP A 37 16.26 -1.10 -11.61
CA ASP A 37 17.28 -1.70 -12.48
C ASP A 37 16.69 -2.51 -13.65
N GLY A 38 15.35 -2.51 -13.79
CA GLY A 38 14.61 -3.16 -14.87
C GLY A 38 14.24 -4.62 -14.61
N ARG A 39 14.75 -5.24 -13.54
CA ARG A 39 14.31 -6.59 -13.14
C ARG A 39 12.85 -6.57 -12.72
N VAL A 40 12.15 -7.68 -12.96
CA VAL A 40 10.78 -7.89 -12.49
C VAL A 40 10.78 -9.00 -11.46
N ILE A 41 10.19 -8.73 -10.30
CA ILE A 41 9.93 -9.73 -9.26
C ILE A 41 8.43 -9.93 -9.11
N VAL A 42 8.04 -11.02 -8.45
CA VAL A 42 6.64 -11.22 -8.04
C VAL A 42 6.55 -11.12 -6.53
N VAL A 43 5.64 -10.28 -6.05
CA VAL A 43 5.31 -10.15 -4.64
C VAL A 43 3.91 -10.67 -4.39
N HIS A 44 3.66 -11.17 -3.19
CA HIS A 44 2.35 -11.53 -2.70
C HIS A 44 1.89 -10.47 -1.69
N LEU A 45 0.68 -9.95 -1.89
CA LEU A 45 0.04 -8.99 -1.02
C LEU A 45 -1.22 -9.61 -0.45
N LYS A 46 -1.40 -9.46 0.86
CA LYS A 46 -2.65 -9.75 1.56
C LYS A 46 -3.10 -8.50 2.31
N ASN A 47 -4.19 -7.90 1.85
CA ASN A 47 -4.78 -6.70 2.44
C ASN A 47 -5.99 -7.06 3.30
N THR A 48 -5.95 -6.63 4.56
CA THR A 48 -7.05 -6.75 5.49
C THR A 48 -7.91 -5.50 5.43
N TYR A 49 -9.21 -5.69 5.30
CA TYR A 49 -10.23 -4.65 5.26
C TYR A 49 -11.17 -4.75 6.44
N GLU A 50 -11.69 -3.60 6.87
CA GLU A 50 -12.77 -3.51 7.84
C GLU A 50 -13.99 -2.83 7.23
N ARG A 51 -15.15 -3.44 7.45
CA ARG A 51 -16.46 -2.83 7.21
C ARG A 51 -16.84 -1.98 8.41
N ILE A 52 -16.77 -0.67 8.24
CA ILE A 52 -17.23 0.30 9.24
C ILE A 52 -18.75 0.39 9.22
N HIS A 53 -19.32 0.40 8.01
CA HIS A 53 -20.77 0.37 7.79
C HIS A 53 -21.11 -0.69 6.76
N GLN A 54 -22.07 -1.56 7.08
CA GLN A 54 -22.58 -2.57 6.16
C GLN A 54 -23.41 -1.90 5.06
N GLY A 55 -23.17 -2.30 3.81
CA GLY A 55 -24.03 -1.95 2.69
C GLY A 55 -24.87 -3.13 2.22
N PHE A 56 -25.79 -2.88 1.28
CA PHE A 56 -26.59 -3.94 0.64
C PHE A 56 -25.78 -4.90 -0.25
N LYS A 57 -24.55 -4.52 -0.63
CA LYS A 57 -23.66 -5.32 -1.49
C LYS A 57 -22.46 -5.83 -0.70
N ARG A 58 -21.86 -6.94 -1.14
CA ARG A 58 -20.64 -7.52 -0.56
C ARG A 58 -19.49 -6.54 -0.42
N TYR A 59 -19.32 -5.55 -1.28
CA TYR A 59 -18.33 -4.48 -1.10
C TYR A 59 -18.99 -3.09 -1.07
N GLY A 60 -20.24 -3.03 -0.60
CA GLY A 60 -20.96 -1.78 -0.38
C GLY A 60 -20.80 -1.25 1.05
N GLY A 61 -21.23 -0.01 1.26
CA GLY A 61 -21.08 0.69 2.53
C GLY A 61 -19.69 1.32 2.69
N THR A 62 -19.29 1.60 3.92
CA THR A 62 -17.98 2.18 4.23
C THR A 62 -17.01 1.07 4.59
N ILE A 63 -16.03 0.83 3.72
CA ILE A 63 -14.98 -0.16 3.91
C ILE A 63 -13.63 0.57 3.95
N MET A 64 -12.79 0.22 4.92
CA MET A 64 -11.49 0.82 5.10
C MET A 64 -10.40 -0.23 4.98
N SER A 65 -9.33 0.11 4.26
CA SER A 65 -8.08 -0.66 4.30
C SER A 65 -7.46 -0.51 5.68
N ARG A 66 -6.99 -1.62 6.24
CA ARG A 66 -6.43 -1.66 7.60
C ARG A 66 -4.98 -2.04 7.56
N ASP A 67 -4.68 -3.26 7.17
CA ASP A 67 -3.33 -3.80 7.23
C ASP A 67 -2.94 -4.45 5.90
N THR A 68 -1.64 -4.54 5.63
CA THR A 68 -1.12 -5.25 4.46
C THR A 68 0.01 -6.18 4.88
N THR A 69 -0.09 -7.46 4.55
CA THR A 69 1.05 -8.38 4.61
C THR A 69 1.72 -8.42 3.24
N LEU A 70 3.00 -8.06 3.20
CA LEU A 70 3.86 -8.19 2.03
C LEU A 70 4.70 -9.46 2.17
N THR A 71 4.78 -10.24 1.09
CA THR A 71 5.64 -11.41 0.99
C THR A 71 6.37 -11.42 -0.34
N PHE A 72 7.69 -11.65 -0.34
CA PHE A 72 8.48 -11.76 -1.57
C PHE A 72 9.75 -12.56 -1.33
N ASP A 73 10.41 -12.99 -2.40
CA ASP A 73 11.74 -13.58 -2.34
C ASP A 73 12.80 -12.48 -2.46
N ALA A 74 13.52 -12.21 -1.38
CA ALA A 74 14.60 -11.22 -1.33
C ALA A 74 15.91 -11.75 -1.95
N GLY A 75 15.95 -13.03 -2.31
CA GLY A 75 17.10 -13.72 -2.87
C GLY A 75 18.24 -13.95 -1.88
N GLY A 76 19.31 -14.59 -2.36
CA GLY A 76 20.54 -14.82 -1.60
C GLY A 76 20.30 -15.59 -0.30
N THR A 77 21.01 -15.20 0.76
CA THR A 77 20.86 -15.80 2.10
C THR A 77 19.64 -15.31 2.87
N THR A 78 19.00 -14.22 2.42
CA THR A 78 17.80 -13.68 3.05
C THR A 78 16.57 -14.53 2.74
N GLY A 79 16.48 -15.03 1.50
CA GLY A 79 15.38 -15.86 1.03
C GLY A 79 14.01 -15.16 1.12
N LYS A 80 12.98 -15.92 1.48
CA LYS A 80 11.61 -15.42 1.57
C LYS A 80 11.41 -14.51 2.77
N VAL A 81 10.92 -13.30 2.51
CA VAL A 81 10.54 -12.31 3.53
C VAL A 81 9.03 -12.21 3.57
N THR A 82 8.46 -12.21 4.78
CA THR A 82 7.03 -11.95 5.03
C THR A 82 6.91 -10.97 6.18
N GLN A 83 6.26 -9.84 5.95
CA GLN A 83 6.01 -8.84 6.97
C GLN A 83 4.61 -8.26 6.87
N LEU A 84 3.89 -8.28 7.99
CA LEU A 84 2.66 -7.51 8.20
C LEU A 84 3.05 -6.04 8.39
N PHE A 85 2.37 -5.11 7.71
CA PHE A 85 2.43 -3.68 7.94
C PHE A 85 1.06 -3.22 8.44
N LYS A 86 0.94 -2.90 9.74
CA LYS A 86 -0.36 -2.54 10.31
C LYS A 86 -0.67 -1.08 10.06
N GLY A 87 -1.86 -0.78 9.54
CA GLY A 87 -2.24 0.60 9.20
C GLY A 87 -1.61 1.14 7.91
N PHE A 88 -0.83 0.34 7.18
CA PHE A 88 -0.07 0.79 6.01
C PHE A 88 -0.24 -0.13 4.80
N GLY A 89 -0.22 0.46 3.61
CA GLY A 89 -0.08 -0.21 2.32
C GLY A 89 1.28 0.13 1.68
N PRO A 90 2.06 -0.87 1.23
CA PRO A 90 3.28 -0.63 0.46
C PRO A 90 2.99 0.08 -0.85
N SER A 91 3.79 1.10 -1.17
CA SER A 91 3.72 1.85 -2.43
C SER A 91 4.94 1.62 -3.32
N LEU A 92 6.09 1.30 -2.73
CA LEU A 92 7.33 0.95 -3.41
C LEU A 92 7.97 -0.23 -2.70
N LEU A 93 8.50 -1.18 -3.47
CA LEU A 93 9.46 -2.17 -3.02
C LEU A 93 10.61 -2.23 -4.03
N ASP A 94 11.85 -1.99 -3.59
CA ASP A 94 12.99 -2.01 -4.50
C ASP A 94 14.30 -2.41 -3.80
N GLN A 95 15.29 -2.82 -4.59
CA GLN A 95 16.62 -3.20 -4.13
C GLN A 95 17.65 -2.22 -4.69
N HIS A 96 18.44 -1.57 -3.81
CA HIS A 96 19.53 -0.69 -4.23
C HIS A 96 20.80 -0.98 -3.43
N GLY A 97 21.93 -1.19 -4.12
CA GLY A 97 23.20 -1.53 -3.47
C GLY A 97 23.13 -2.82 -2.63
N GLY A 98 22.35 -3.80 -3.07
CA GLY A 98 22.15 -5.08 -2.37
C GLY A 98 21.17 -5.04 -1.18
N ALA A 99 20.67 -3.86 -0.80
CA ALA A 99 19.69 -3.73 0.28
C ALA A 99 18.28 -3.50 -0.26
N TRP A 100 17.28 -4.07 0.40
CA TRP A 100 15.87 -3.88 0.09
C TRP A 100 15.28 -2.71 0.88
N TYR A 101 14.43 -1.93 0.21
CA TYR A 101 13.73 -0.78 0.77
C TYR A 101 12.24 -0.86 0.42
N VAL A 102 11.41 -0.34 1.32
CA VAL A 102 9.97 -0.22 1.12
C VAL A 102 9.52 1.20 1.47
N THR A 103 8.63 1.77 0.67
CA THR A 103 7.85 2.96 1.06
C THR A 103 6.44 2.52 1.40
N LEU A 104 5.89 3.09 2.47
CA LEU A 104 4.59 2.72 3.01
C LEU A 104 3.69 3.95 3.09
N ARG A 105 2.42 3.77 2.74
CA ARG A 105 1.40 4.81 2.85
C ARG A 105 0.30 4.41 3.82
N GLY A 106 -0.11 5.35 4.68
CA GLY A 106 -1.17 5.12 5.65
C GLY A 106 -0.84 5.74 7.01
N GLY A 107 -1.18 5.03 8.09
CA GLY A 107 -0.79 5.41 9.46
C GLY A 107 -1.75 6.37 10.19
N SER A 108 -2.88 6.76 9.60
CA SER A 108 -3.83 7.67 10.26
C SER A 108 -4.65 7.02 11.37
N TYR A 109 -4.83 5.69 11.38
CA TYR A 109 -5.77 5.00 12.26
C TYR A 109 -5.14 4.13 13.37
N TYR A 110 -3.89 3.67 13.20
CA TYR A 110 -3.22 2.81 14.17
C TYR A 110 -1.80 3.35 14.41
N ARG A 111 -1.61 3.94 15.59
CA ARG A 111 -0.30 4.31 16.14
C ARG A 111 -0.08 3.40 17.33
N SER A 112 0.69 2.35 17.14
CA SER A 112 1.00 1.40 18.21
C SER A 112 2.51 1.32 18.33
N GLU A 113 3.04 1.71 19.49
CA GLU A 113 4.44 1.48 19.90
C GLU A 113 4.73 -0.04 20.09
N GLU A 114 3.76 -0.93 19.87
CA GLU A 114 3.79 -2.34 20.30
C GLU A 114 3.89 -3.37 19.15
N ILE A 115 4.24 -2.96 17.93
CA ILE A 115 4.43 -3.92 16.83
C ILE A 115 5.93 -4.08 16.58
N PRO A 116 6.54 -5.23 16.94
CA PRO A 116 7.96 -5.48 16.71
C PRO A 116 8.34 -5.24 15.23
N GLY A 117 9.32 -4.35 15.01
CA GLY A 117 9.81 -3.95 13.67
C GLY A 117 9.00 -2.86 12.96
N GLN A 118 8.03 -2.25 13.63
CA GLN A 118 7.20 -1.16 13.10
C GLN A 118 7.11 -0.01 14.10
N ASP A 119 8.22 0.31 14.74
CA ASP A 119 8.33 1.52 15.57
C ASP A 119 8.64 2.72 14.67
N TRP A 120 7.59 3.28 14.08
CA TRP A 120 7.66 4.44 13.20
C TRP A 120 7.94 5.76 13.98
N GLY A 121 8.14 5.69 15.29
CA GLY A 121 8.33 6.85 16.16
C GLY A 121 7.05 7.66 16.40
N ARG A 122 7.19 8.74 17.18
CA ARG A 122 6.11 9.70 17.42
C ARG A 122 6.16 10.77 16.33
N TYR A 123 5.03 10.99 15.66
CA TYR A 123 4.76 12.02 14.64
C TYR A 123 5.16 11.67 13.20
N PRO A 124 4.26 11.03 12.42
CA PRO A 124 4.38 11.09 10.97
C PRO A 124 4.21 12.54 10.53
N SER A 125 5.07 13.01 9.64
CA SER A 125 4.80 14.21 8.87
C SER A 125 3.51 13.99 8.10
N LEU A 126 2.48 14.80 8.40
CA LEU A 126 1.21 14.79 7.68
C LEU A 126 1.53 14.88 6.19
N ASN A 127 1.13 13.86 5.43
CA ASN A 127 1.28 13.72 3.97
C ASN A 127 2.56 13.08 3.44
N CYS A 128 3.42 12.46 4.25
CA CYS A 128 4.62 11.78 3.74
C CYS A 128 4.53 10.24 3.84
N ASP A 129 5.15 9.55 2.89
CA ASP A 129 5.31 8.09 2.95
C ASP A 129 6.36 7.73 4.02
N GLU A 130 6.08 6.69 4.80
CA GLU A 130 7.04 6.08 5.73
C GLU A 130 8.02 5.21 4.96
N VAL A 131 9.24 5.07 5.47
CA VAL A 131 10.29 4.30 4.78
C VAL A 131 10.96 3.31 5.71
N ALA A 132 11.25 2.13 5.17
CA ALA A 132 11.99 1.12 5.90
C ALA A 132 13.01 0.41 5.00
N LYS A 133 14.05 -0.11 5.66
CA LYS A 133 15.10 -0.93 5.04
C LYS A 133 15.03 -2.33 5.63
N LEU A 134 15.22 -3.34 4.79
CA LEU A 134 15.31 -4.72 5.23
C LEU A 134 16.64 -4.96 5.96
N VAL A 135 16.55 -5.42 7.20
CA VAL A 135 17.68 -5.83 8.04
C VAL A 135 17.43 -7.27 8.49
N GLY A 136 18.25 -8.21 8.01
CA GLY A 136 17.93 -9.62 8.11
C GLY A 136 16.63 -9.92 7.35
N THR A 137 15.62 -10.40 8.06
CA THR A 137 14.29 -10.74 7.50
C THR A 137 13.20 -9.74 7.88
N GLN A 138 13.57 -8.59 8.45
CA GLN A 138 12.61 -7.61 8.97
C GLN A 138 12.89 -6.22 8.40
N PHE A 139 11.87 -5.55 7.88
CA PHE A 139 11.93 -4.14 7.56
C PHE A 139 11.95 -3.33 8.84
N VAL A 140 12.96 -2.48 8.97
CA VAL A 140 13.15 -1.56 10.09
C VAL A 140 13.01 -0.14 9.56
N PRO A 141 12.24 0.74 10.24
CA PRO A 141 12.09 2.13 9.85
C PRO A 141 13.45 2.84 9.71
N ILE A 142 13.56 3.71 8.69
CA ILE A 142 14.72 4.57 8.46
C ILE A 142 14.24 6.01 8.29
N ARG A 143 15.17 6.97 8.23
CA ARG A 143 14.78 8.34 7.86
C ARG A 143 14.62 8.43 6.36
N ILE A 144 13.71 9.28 5.91
CA ILE A 144 13.49 9.54 4.47
C ILE A 144 14.74 9.94 3.71
N HIS A 145 15.69 10.62 4.38
CA HIS A 145 16.98 11.02 3.82
C HIS A 145 17.91 9.83 3.53
N ASP A 146 17.68 8.70 4.18
CA ASP A 146 18.47 7.49 4.04
C ASP A 146 17.92 6.59 2.90
N LEU A 147 16.76 6.94 2.30
CA LEU A 147 16.21 6.25 1.12
C LEU A 147 17.01 6.64 -0.15
N PRO A 148 17.55 5.67 -0.92
CA PRO A 148 18.35 5.95 -2.10
C PRO A 148 17.64 6.83 -3.14
N GLN A 149 18.40 7.72 -3.77
CA GLN A 149 17.83 8.71 -4.68
C GLN A 149 17.10 8.11 -5.88
N ALA A 150 17.52 6.94 -6.37
CA ALA A 150 16.85 6.23 -7.46
C ALA A 150 15.42 5.76 -7.14
N LEU A 151 15.08 5.58 -5.85
CA LEU A 151 13.84 4.93 -5.42
C LEU A 151 12.72 5.94 -5.14
N ARG A 152 12.25 6.65 -6.17
CA ARG A 152 11.25 7.75 -6.02
C ARG A 152 9.84 7.37 -6.39
N GLU A 153 9.70 6.46 -7.35
CA GLU A 153 8.42 6.22 -8.00
C GLU A 153 7.77 4.98 -7.41
N PRO A 154 6.49 5.07 -7.00
CA PRO A 154 5.75 3.90 -6.61
C PRO A 154 5.74 2.86 -7.73
N ASN A 155 6.07 1.62 -7.39
CA ASN A 155 6.09 0.50 -8.33
C ASN A 155 5.13 -0.62 -7.94
N MET A 156 4.31 -0.38 -6.90
CA MET A 156 3.28 -1.31 -6.41
C MET A 156 1.87 -0.84 -6.81
N LEU A 157 0.85 -1.72 -6.78
CA LEU A 157 -0.53 -1.33 -7.06
C LEU A 157 -1.01 -0.31 -6.00
N LEU A 158 -1.25 0.92 -6.43
CA LEU A 158 -1.67 2.01 -5.55
C LEU A 158 -3.18 2.27 -5.61
N TYR A 159 -3.75 2.53 -4.43
CA TYR A 159 -5.15 2.92 -4.20
C TYR A 159 -6.16 1.95 -4.79
N GLY A 160 -7.42 2.18 -4.43
CA GLY A 160 -8.55 1.40 -4.89
C GLY A 160 -9.50 1.16 -3.74
N SER A 161 -10.79 1.18 -4.06
CA SER A 161 -11.80 0.67 -3.14
C SER A 161 -11.62 -0.84 -2.98
N ALA A 162 -12.12 -1.38 -1.87
CA ALA A 162 -12.16 -2.83 -1.67
C ALA A 162 -12.90 -3.56 -2.82
N ALA A 163 -13.89 -2.91 -3.44
CA ALA A 163 -14.63 -3.46 -4.57
C ALA A 163 -13.77 -3.60 -5.83
N GLU A 164 -12.87 -2.66 -6.07
CA GLU A 164 -11.97 -2.71 -7.23
C GLU A 164 -10.83 -3.70 -6.98
N HIS A 165 -10.23 -3.69 -5.78
CA HIS A 165 -9.21 -4.68 -5.41
C HIS A 165 -9.75 -6.11 -5.42
N ALA A 166 -11.03 -6.31 -5.10
CA ALA A 166 -11.65 -7.64 -5.14
C ALA A 166 -11.61 -8.27 -6.55
N GLN A 167 -11.45 -7.47 -7.62
CA GLN A 167 -11.31 -7.97 -8.99
C GLN A 167 -9.97 -8.67 -9.23
N PHE A 168 -8.97 -8.39 -8.39
CA PHE A 168 -7.64 -9.00 -8.42
C PHE A 168 -7.48 -10.15 -7.43
N HIS A 169 -8.48 -10.42 -6.58
CA HIS A 169 -8.35 -11.44 -5.56
C HIS A 169 -8.01 -12.82 -6.16
N GLY A 170 -6.91 -13.42 -5.69
CA GLY A 170 -6.39 -14.70 -6.15
C GLY A 170 -5.69 -14.65 -7.51
N ARG A 171 -5.41 -13.47 -8.06
CA ARG A 171 -4.82 -13.29 -9.39
C ARG A 171 -3.40 -12.75 -9.32
N LEU A 172 -2.67 -12.89 -10.42
CA LEU A 172 -1.46 -12.12 -10.71
C LEU A 172 -1.87 -10.82 -11.41
N ILE A 173 -1.40 -9.70 -10.89
CA ILE A 173 -1.47 -8.38 -11.52
C ILE A 173 -0.16 -8.16 -12.27
N SER A 174 -0.24 -8.09 -13.59
CA SER A 174 0.91 -7.82 -14.44
C SER A 174 1.29 -6.33 -14.47
N LEU A 175 2.48 -6.01 -14.97
CA LEU A 175 2.85 -4.61 -15.23
C LEU A 175 1.82 -3.91 -16.14
N LYS A 176 1.26 -4.60 -17.13
CA LYS A 176 0.24 -4.06 -18.03
C LYS A 176 -1.08 -3.75 -17.31
N ASP A 177 -1.51 -4.62 -16.39
CA ASP A 177 -2.70 -4.37 -15.57
C ASP A 177 -2.52 -3.10 -14.73
N LYS A 178 -1.30 -2.82 -14.26
CA LYS A 178 -0.97 -1.60 -13.50
C LYS A 178 -0.93 -0.36 -14.38
N GLU A 179 -0.43 -0.45 -15.60
CA GLU A 179 -0.55 0.65 -16.56
C GLU A 179 -2.02 1.01 -16.82
N ASP A 180 -2.87 0.00 -17.05
CA ASP A 180 -4.32 0.20 -17.23
C ASP A 180 -5.00 0.73 -15.98
N TRP A 181 -4.52 0.32 -14.81
CA TRP A 181 -4.97 0.84 -13.53
C TRP A 181 -4.67 2.34 -13.39
N LEU A 182 -3.45 2.77 -13.74
CA LEU A 182 -3.02 4.16 -13.68
C LEU A 182 -3.75 5.08 -14.67
N VAL A 183 -4.24 4.54 -15.79
CA VAL A 183 -5.12 5.30 -16.70
C VAL A 183 -6.44 5.67 -16.01
N LYS A 184 -6.98 4.78 -15.18
CA LYS A 184 -8.21 5.01 -14.42
C LYS A 184 -7.97 5.78 -13.12
N HIS A 185 -6.79 5.60 -12.53
CA HIS A 185 -6.36 6.16 -11.25
C HIS A 185 -5.03 6.91 -11.41
N PRO A 186 -5.02 8.05 -12.11
CA PRO A 186 -3.78 8.78 -12.36
C PRO A 186 -3.16 9.25 -11.05
N LEU A 187 -1.83 9.18 -10.97
CA LEU A 187 -1.08 9.71 -9.84
C LEU A 187 -1.20 11.25 -9.85
N GLY A 188 -2.01 11.81 -8.96
CA GLY A 188 -2.01 13.25 -8.69
C GLY A 188 -0.68 13.75 -8.14
N SER A 189 -0.43 15.06 -8.23
CA SER A 189 0.84 15.70 -7.81
C SER A 189 1.21 15.50 -6.34
N GLY A 190 0.24 15.22 -5.46
CA GLY A 190 0.44 14.90 -4.04
C GLY A 190 0.72 13.43 -3.75
N HIS A 191 1.03 12.61 -4.75
CA HIS A 191 1.23 11.18 -4.58
C HIS A 191 2.67 10.70 -4.76
N VAL A 192 3.57 11.60 -5.17
CA VAL A 192 5.03 11.45 -5.09
C VAL A 192 5.50 12.09 -3.77
N ASN A 193 4.84 11.76 -2.65
CA ASN A 193 5.14 12.36 -1.36
C ASN A 193 6.07 11.48 -0.52
N THR A 194 7.10 10.90 -1.13
CA THR A 194 8.32 10.81 -0.33
C THR A 194 8.78 12.25 -0.15
N CYS A 195 8.56 12.81 1.05
CA CYS A 195 8.95 14.18 1.42
C CYS A 195 10.47 14.31 1.49
N ARG A 196 11.11 14.04 0.36
CA ARG A 196 12.53 14.22 0.15
C ARG A 196 12.77 15.72 0.09
N PRO A 197 13.84 16.22 0.73
CA PRO A 197 14.22 17.61 0.56
C PRO A 197 14.46 17.89 -0.93
N ARG A 198 14.03 19.06 -1.41
CA ARG A 198 14.34 19.52 -2.77
C ARG A 198 15.85 19.41 -2.98
N GLU A 199 16.26 18.82 -4.10
CA GLU A 199 17.65 18.84 -4.51
C GLU A 199 18.12 20.31 -4.51
N LYS A 200 19.28 20.58 -3.92
CA LYS A 200 19.97 21.84 -4.18
C LYS A 200 20.17 21.85 -5.69
N GLY A 201 19.41 22.70 -6.38
CA GLY A 201 19.60 22.89 -7.81
C GLY A 201 21.08 23.11 -8.05
N THR A 202 21.68 22.29 -8.89
CA THR A 202 22.88 22.68 -9.60
C THR A 202 22.50 23.97 -10.31
N ASN A 203 22.86 25.11 -9.71
CA ASN A 203 22.72 26.41 -10.33
C ASN A 203 23.43 26.30 -11.69
N SER A 204 22.65 26.17 -12.76
CA SER A 204 23.11 26.52 -14.09
C SER A 204 23.31 28.03 -14.04
N SER A 205 24.53 28.44 -13.70
CA SER A 205 25.03 29.78 -13.94
C SER A 205 25.03 30.01 -15.45
N GLY A 206 23.91 30.52 -15.96
CA GLY A 206 23.75 31.08 -17.29
C GLY A 206 23.36 32.56 -17.15
N PRO A 207 23.82 33.44 -18.05
CA PRO A 207 24.13 34.82 -17.73
C PRO A 207 22.87 35.65 -17.49
N SER A 208 22.90 36.42 -16.40
CA SER A 208 21.99 37.55 -16.20
C SER A 208 22.17 38.56 -17.33
N THR A 209 21.18 38.65 -18.21
CA THR A 209 21.04 39.74 -19.18
C THR A 209 21.00 41.07 -18.42
N PRO A 210 21.83 42.07 -18.77
CA PRO A 210 21.76 43.38 -18.12
C PRO A 210 20.46 44.07 -18.55
N ILE A 211 19.66 44.46 -17.57
CA ILE A 211 18.54 45.39 -17.76
C ILE A 211 19.19 46.76 -17.95
N ASN A 212 19.13 47.31 -19.16
CA ASN A 212 19.45 48.71 -19.40
C ASN A 212 18.40 49.57 -18.68
N GLU A 213 18.84 50.29 -17.65
CA GLU A 213 18.16 51.45 -17.12
C GLU A 213 18.14 52.54 -18.19
N THR A 214 17.01 52.74 -18.86
CA THR A 214 16.71 54.06 -19.44
C THR A 214 16.11 54.92 -18.35
N GLY A 215 16.93 55.88 -17.90
CA GLY A 215 16.64 56.89 -16.91
C GLY A 215 15.42 57.75 -17.23
N GLY A 216 14.90 58.36 -16.17
CA GLY A 216 13.69 59.16 -16.20
C GLY A 216 13.86 60.63 -16.60
N SER A 217 12.70 61.27 -16.58
CA SER A 217 12.43 62.68 -16.25
C SER A 217 12.80 63.74 -17.29
N ASN A 218 11.83 64.14 -18.13
CA ASN A 218 10.97 65.33 -17.95
C ASN A 218 9.99 65.48 -19.11
#